data_AF-A0A2V8WN67-F1
#
_entry.id   AF-A0A2V8WN67-F1
#
_cell.length_a   1.000
_cell.length_b   1.000
_cell.length_c   1.000
_cell.angle_alpha   90.00
_cell.angle_beta   90.00
_cell.angle_gamma   90.00
#
_symmetry.space_group_name_H-M   'P 1'
#
loop_
_entity.id
_entity.type
_entity.pdbx_description
1 polymer ?
#
loop_
_entity_poly.entity_id
_entity_poly.type
_entity_poly.pdbx_seq_one_letter_code
_entity_poly.pdbx_strand_id
1 'polypeptide(L)'
;MQGVMHDECRKEKKDLALLKAPSKQPKTTTLQVRLEEEVRQSLRRYAEFIDANASYVVSEALKLLFRKDEEFKLWIAQHVDNHTQQQPRGEAFTKTA
;
A
#
# COMPACT_ATOMS: atom_id res chain seq x y z
N MET A 1 -11.63 -58.98 -12.23
CA MET A 1 -12.29 -57.78 -11.67
C MET A 1 -11.32 -57.09 -10.73
N GLN A 2 -11.11 -55.80 -10.97
CA GLN A 2 -10.73 -54.72 -10.04
C GLN A 2 -9.57 -54.87 -9.02
N GLY A 3 -8.75 -53.80 -8.93
CA GLY A 3 -7.97 -53.43 -7.74
C GLY A 3 -6.46 -53.32 -8.00
N VAL A 4 -5.94 -52.44 -8.86
CA VAL A 4 -5.56 -51.01 -8.67
C VAL A 4 -5.06 -50.59 -7.27
N MET A 5 -4.00 -49.75 -7.28
CA MET A 5 -3.58 -48.72 -6.29
C MET A 5 -2.60 -49.17 -5.18
N HIS A 6 -1.46 -48.52 -4.87
CA HIS A 6 -0.71 -47.36 -5.39
C HIS A 6 0.76 -47.47 -4.91
N ASP A 7 1.73 -47.17 -5.78
CA ASP A 7 3.10 -46.81 -5.39
C ASP A 7 3.09 -45.31 -5.03
N GLU A 8 3.23 -44.98 -3.75
CA GLU A 8 3.29 -43.60 -3.28
C GLU A 8 4.69 -43.29 -2.72
N CYS A 9 5.71 -43.28 -3.58
CA CYS A 9 6.97 -42.60 -3.25
C CYS A 9 6.82 -41.09 -3.50
N ARG A 10 6.23 -40.45 -2.49
CA ARG A 10 6.12 -39.00 -2.25
C ARG A 10 7.33 -38.21 -2.79
N LYS A 11 7.11 -37.39 -3.83
CA LYS A 11 8.05 -36.36 -4.25
C LYS A 11 8.15 -35.29 -3.16
N GLU A 12 9.19 -35.34 -2.35
CA GLU A 12 9.61 -34.21 -1.53
C GLU A 12 10.08 -33.07 -2.45
N LYS A 13 9.18 -32.12 -2.70
CA LYS A 13 9.57 -30.81 -3.22
C LYS A 13 10.30 -30.07 -2.09
N LYS A 14 11.61 -30.22 -2.04
CA LYS A 14 12.47 -29.33 -1.26
C LYS A 14 12.40 -27.95 -1.93
N ASP A 15 11.55 -27.07 -1.42
CA ASP A 15 11.51 -25.66 -1.79
C ASP A 15 12.87 -25.01 -1.44
N LEU A 16 13.75 -24.94 -2.44
CA LEU A 16 15.13 -24.42 -2.37
C LEU A 16 15.19 -22.87 -2.31
N ALA A 17 14.28 -22.21 -1.60
CA ALA A 17 14.33 -20.75 -1.45
C ALA A 17 14.44 -20.38 0.04
N LEU A 18 15.67 -20.32 0.55
CA LEU A 18 15.99 -19.81 1.89
C LEU A 18 15.85 -18.28 2.01
N LEU A 19 15.75 -17.58 0.88
CA LEU A 19 15.58 -16.13 0.82
C LEU A 19 14.21 -15.82 0.22
N LYS A 20 13.31 -15.29 1.06
CA LYS A 20 12.05 -14.70 0.62
C LYS A 20 12.40 -13.52 -0.29
N ALA A 21 11.74 -13.44 -1.45
CA ALA A 21 11.85 -12.29 -2.35
C ALA A 21 11.69 -10.98 -1.55
N PRO A 22 12.47 -9.92 -1.86
CA PRO A 22 12.47 -8.69 -1.06
C PRO A 22 11.05 -8.14 -0.88
N SER A 23 10.52 -8.28 0.33
CA SER A 23 9.26 -7.66 0.76
C SER A 23 9.51 -6.17 1.02
N LYS A 24 9.88 -5.43 -0.03
CA LYS A 24 10.03 -3.98 0.03
C LYS A 24 9.47 -3.36 -1.24
N GLN A 25 8.28 -3.81 -1.66
CA GLN A 25 7.42 -2.86 -2.33
C GLN A 25 7.09 -1.78 -1.28
N PRO A 26 7.37 -0.50 -1.55
CA PRO A 26 6.88 0.57 -0.70
C PRO A 26 5.38 0.33 -0.52
N LYS A 27 4.87 0.41 0.71
CA LYS A 27 3.43 0.30 0.98
C LYS A 27 2.76 1.55 0.39
N THR A 28 2.58 1.55 -0.93
CA THR A 28 1.89 2.61 -1.65
C THR A 28 0.41 2.38 -1.45
N THR A 29 -0.23 3.26 -0.69
CA THR A 29 -1.69 3.28 -0.57
C THR A 29 -2.27 4.14 -1.68
N THR A 30 -3.30 3.65 -2.36
CA THR A 30 -4.02 4.42 -3.38
C THR A 30 -4.94 5.43 -2.69
N LEU A 31 -4.70 6.72 -2.91
CA LEU A 31 -5.58 7.81 -2.51
C LEU A 31 -6.29 8.36 -3.76
N GLN A 32 -7.62 8.26 -3.81
CA GLN A 32 -8.41 8.90 -4.85
C GLN A 32 -8.86 10.29 -4.38
N VAL A 33 -8.44 11.33 -5.09
CA VAL A 33 -8.78 12.73 -4.79
C VAL A 33 -9.44 13.36 -6.01
N ARG A 34 -10.51 14.14 -5.78
CA ARG A 34 -11.10 14.98 -6.83
C ARG A 34 -10.28 16.25 -6.96
N LEU A 35 -9.84 16.56 -8.17
CA LEU A 35 -9.10 17.76 -8.51
C LEU A 35 -9.89 18.56 -9.53
N GLU A 36 -9.74 19.88 -9.51
CA GLU A 36 -10.19 20.73 -10.60
C GLU A 36 -9.43 20.37 -11.88
N GLU A 37 -10.10 20.50 -13.02
CA GLU A 37 -9.54 20.08 -14.31
C GLU A 37 -8.27 20.88 -14.67
N GLU A 38 -8.23 22.18 -14.35
CA GLU A 38 -7.05 23.02 -14.54
C GLU A 38 -5.84 22.53 -13.72
N VAL A 39 -6.08 22.15 -12.46
CA VAL A 39 -5.05 21.62 -11.56
C VAL A 39 -4.53 20.28 -12.08
N ARG A 40 -5.43 19.42 -12.56
CA ARG A 40 -5.06 18.13 -13.16
C ARG A 40 -4.21 18.31 -14.42
N GLN A 41 -4.55 19.26 -15.29
CA GLN A 41 -3.78 19.53 -16.51
C GLN A 41 -2.39 20.08 -16.18
N SER A 42 -2.31 21.00 -15.22
CA SER A 42 -1.03 21.53 -14.72
C SER A 42 -0.16 20.45 -14.09
N LEU A 43 -0.76 19.55 -13.30
CA LEU A 43 -0.07 18.40 -12.71
C LEU A 43 0.54 17.48 -13.77
N ARG A 44 -0.18 17.20 -14.87
CA ARG A 44 0.35 16.37 -15.96
C ARG A 44 1.54 17.05 -16.66
N ARG A 45 1.40 18.33 -17.03
CA ARG A 45 2.49 19.10 -17.66
C ARG A 45 3.71 19.20 -16.76
N TYR A 46 3.51 19.40 -15.46
CA TYR A 46 4.60 19.47 -14.50
C TYR A 46 5.31 18.12 -14.36
N ALA A 47 4.56 17.02 -14.32
CA ALA A 47 5.12 15.68 -14.32
C ALA A 47 5.97 15.42 -15.57
N GLU A 48 5.49 15.82 -16.75
CA GLU A 48 6.25 15.75 -18.01
C GLU A 48 7.51 16.61 -17.97
N PHE A 49 7.43 17.83 -17.42
CA PHE A 49 8.57 18.76 -17.33
C PHE A 49 9.74 18.19 -16.49
N ILE A 50 9.44 17.45 -15.41
CA ILE A 50 10.46 16.85 -14.54
C ILE A 50 10.75 15.37 -14.85
N ASP A 51 10.21 14.85 -15.96
CA ASP A 51 10.29 13.43 -16.35
C ASP A 51 9.85 12.46 -15.23
N ALA A 52 8.73 12.77 -14.60
CA ALA A 52 8.13 11.96 -13.53
C ALA A 52 6.66 11.65 -13.81
N ASN A 53 6.02 10.92 -12.88
CA ASN A 53 4.59 10.65 -12.93
C ASN A 53 3.81 11.58 -11.97
N ALA A 54 2.51 11.73 -12.23
CA ALA A 54 1.63 12.57 -11.41
C ALA A 54 1.60 12.15 -9.93
N SER A 55 1.62 10.85 -9.62
CA SER A 55 1.62 10.34 -8.24
C SER A 55 2.88 10.75 -7.48
N TYR A 56 4.04 10.79 -8.16
CA TYR A 56 5.30 11.25 -7.60
C TYR A 56 5.23 12.74 -7.25
N VAL A 57 4.76 13.57 -8.19
CA VAL A 57 4.59 15.01 -7.98
C VAL A 57 3.66 15.28 -6.79
N VAL A 58 2.51 14.62 -6.72
CA VAL A 58 1.57 14.76 -5.60
C VAL A 58 2.22 14.35 -4.29
N SER A 59 2.93 13.23 -4.27
CA SER A 59 3.60 12.75 -3.06
C SER A 59 4.67 13.73 -2.57
N GLU A 60 5.49 14.26 -3.46
CA GLU A 60 6.54 15.22 -3.10
C GLU A 60 5.94 16.57 -2.69
N ALA A 61 4.89 17.05 -3.37
CA ALA A 61 4.19 18.26 -3.00
C ALA A 61 3.57 18.16 -1.60
N LEU A 62 2.92 17.04 -1.27
CA LEU A 62 2.37 16.79 0.06
C LEU A 62 3.48 16.73 1.13
N LYS A 63 4.58 16.02 0.87
CA LYS A 63 5.74 16.00 1.79
C LYS A 63 6.30 17.39 2.01
N LEU A 64 6.40 18.20 0.96
CA LEU A 64 6.89 19.57 1.05
C LEU A 64 5.94 20.45 1.88
N LEU A 65 4.63 20.32 1.66
CA LEU A 65 3.60 21.04 2.40
C LEU A 65 3.67 20.72 3.90
N PHE A 66 3.65 19.43 4.26
CA PHE A 66 3.72 19.00 5.66
C PHE A 66 5.02 19.41 6.36
N ARG A 67 6.12 19.56 5.61
CA ARG A 67 7.41 20.03 6.14
C ARG A 67 7.48 21.54 6.32
N LYS A 68 6.69 22.32 5.57
CA LYS A 68 6.71 23.79 5.62
C LYS A 68 5.67 24.37 6.56
N ASP A 69 4.58 23.64 6.80
CA ASP A 69 3.49 24.10 7.64
C ASP A 69 3.77 23.81 9.13
N GLU A 70 4.25 24.82 9.85
CA GLU A 70 4.55 24.71 11.28
C GLU A 70 3.28 24.51 12.13
N GLU A 71 2.15 25.09 11.73
CA GLU A 71 0.88 24.91 12.42
C GLU A 71 0.42 23.46 12.30
N PHE A 72 0.50 22.88 11.10
CA PHE A 72 0.21 21.47 10.89
C PHE A 72 1.13 20.56 11.73
N LYS A 73 2.42 20.89 11.86
CA LYS A 73 3.34 20.13 12.73
C LYS A 73 2.93 20.18 14.20
N LEU A 74 2.58 21.37 14.71
CA LEU A 74 2.11 21.55 16.08
C LEU A 74 0.81 20.77 16.31
N TRP A 75 -0.10 20.80 15.34
CA TRP A 75 -1.36 20.06 15.38
C TRP A 75 -1.11 18.54 15.45
N ILE A 76 -0.23 18.01 14.58
CA ILE A 76 0.17 16.60 14.61
C ILE A 76 0.78 16.22 15.97
N ALA A 77 1.69 17.03 16.50
CA ALA A 77 2.33 16.75 17.80
C ALA A 77 1.33 16.65 18.96
N GLN A 78 0.20 17.34 18.88
CA GLN A 78 -0.88 17.29 19.88
C GLN A 78 -1.85 16.11 19.67
N HIS A 79 -1.91 15.52 18.47
CA HIS A 79 -2.93 14.54 18.08
C HIS A 79 -2.38 13.13 17.80
N VAL A 80 -1.06 12.92 17.73
CA VAL A 80 -0.45 11.59 17.47
C VAL A 80 -0.74 10.58 18.58
N ASP A 81 -1.03 11.02 19.81
CA ASP A 81 -1.38 10.13 20.92
C ASP A 81 -2.76 9.44 20.77
N ASN A 82 -3.64 9.93 19.89
CA ASN A 82 -5.01 9.40 19.78
C ASN A 82 -5.25 8.40 18.63
N HIS A 83 -4.32 8.23 17.68
CA HIS A 83 -4.60 7.52 16.42
C HIS A 83 -4.10 6.06 16.35
N THR A 84 -3.60 5.50 17.46
CA THR A 84 -3.08 4.12 17.50
C THR A 84 -4.17 3.06 17.81
N GLN A 85 -5.38 3.46 18.20
CA GLN A 85 -6.52 2.54 18.34
C GLN A 85 -7.54 2.77 17.21
N GLN A 86 -7.37 2.07 16.08
CA GLN A 86 -8.46 1.57 15.24
C GLN A 86 -7.87 0.81 14.05
N GLN A 87 -7.33 -0.38 14.32
CA GLN A 87 -7.23 -1.42 13.30
C GLN A 87 -8.48 -2.30 13.45
N PRO A 88 -9.32 -2.46 12.41
CA PRO A 88 -10.56 -3.22 12.50
C PRO A 88 -10.22 -4.69 12.75
N ARG A 89 -10.67 -5.18 13.90
CA ARG A 89 -10.69 -6.60 14.26
C ARG A 89 -11.55 -7.30 13.22
N GLY A 90 -10.96 -8.22 12.47
CA GLY A 90 -11.66 -9.03 11.48
C GLY A 90 -12.87 -9.72 12.10
N GLU A 91 -14.06 -9.27 11.71
CA GLU A 91 -15.32 -9.91 12.03
C GLU A 91 -15.52 -11.03 11.00
N ALA A 92 -15.13 -12.24 11.39
CA ALA A 92 -15.39 -13.44 10.63
C ALA A 92 -16.91 -13.65 10.52
N PHE A 93 -17.45 -13.51 9.31
CA PHE A 93 -18.76 -14.05 8.97
C PHE A 93 -18.69 -15.59 9.05
N THR A 94 -19.07 -16.16 10.20
CA THR A 94 -19.46 -17.57 10.26
C THR A 94 -20.98 -17.67 10.19
N LYS A 95 -21.42 -17.95 8.97
CA LYS A 95 -22.68 -18.63 8.62
C LYS A 95 -23.06 -19.70 9.65
N THR A 96 -24.29 -19.62 10.16
CA THR A 96 -25.03 -20.72 10.83
C THR A 96 -26.49 -20.55 10.37
N ALA A 97 -26.89 -21.30 9.35
CA ALA A 97 -27.66 -22.55 9.42
C ALA A 97 -29.16 -22.29 9.64
#